data_AF-A0A2T9JTM9-F1
#
_entry.id   AF-A0A2T9JTM9-F1
#
_cell.length_a   1.000
_cell.length_b   1.000
_cell.length_c   1.000
_cell.angle_alpha   90.00
_cell.angle_beta   90.00
_cell.angle_gamma   90.00
#
_symmetry.space_group_name_H-M   'P 1'
#
loop_
_entity.id
_entity.type
_entity.pdbx_description
1 polymer ?
#
loop_
_entity_poly.entity_id
_entity_poly.type
_entity_poly.pdbx_seq_one_letter_code
_entity_poly.pdbx_strand_id
1 'polypeptide(L)'
;MSADKLDHLSRTLLGEAYAELSAVKRSVIDLIAAEAPTGLAPGLAEKEGSYWERLADRVAAIGGSWGFIGGFSAVLAAWVLLNLALMPFHKAFDPYPFIFLNLVLSTLAAIQAPIIMMSQNRQATKDREAAEHDYIVNLRAELEIMRLHDKLDALRMAELSEMARANTACLDELRAEVKALRGA
;
A
#
# COMPACT_ATOMS: atom_id res chain seq x y z
N MET A 1 5.72 -29.04 -4.18
CA MET A 1 6.20 -28.57 -2.85
C MET A 1 5.18 -29.08 -1.84
N SER A 2 5.59 -29.91 -0.88
CA SER A 2 4.65 -30.70 -0.06
C SER A 2 3.78 -29.80 0.81
N ALA A 3 2.46 -30.04 0.85
CA ALA A 3 1.50 -29.33 1.72
C ALA A 3 1.95 -29.36 3.20
N ASP A 4 2.68 -30.40 3.58
CA ASP A 4 3.28 -30.60 4.90
C ASP A 4 4.34 -29.52 5.24
N LYS A 5 5.10 -29.05 4.23
CA LYS A 5 6.10 -27.99 4.40
C LYS A 5 5.44 -26.63 4.65
N LEU A 6 4.30 -26.36 4.01
CA LEU A 6 3.55 -25.11 4.19
C LEU A 6 2.86 -25.08 5.56
N ASP A 7 2.29 -26.21 6.01
CA ASP A 7 1.68 -26.31 7.35
C ASP A 7 2.71 -26.23 8.47
N HIS A 8 3.89 -26.84 8.29
CA HIS A 8 4.98 -26.65 9.24
C HIS A 8 5.40 -25.17 9.32
N LEU A 9 5.60 -24.51 8.17
CA LEU A 9 6.04 -23.11 8.14
C LEU A 9 5.01 -22.19 8.80
N SER A 10 3.71 -22.40 8.53
CA SER A 10 2.65 -21.60 9.14
C SER A 10 2.61 -21.75 10.65
N ARG A 11 2.75 -22.99 11.17
CA ARG A 11 2.76 -23.24 12.61
C ARG A 11 3.98 -22.64 13.29
N THR A 12 5.14 -22.69 12.67
CA THR A 12 6.36 -22.10 13.23
C THR A 12 6.33 -20.57 13.23
N LEU A 13 5.89 -19.96 12.12
CA LEU A 13 5.99 -18.50 11.94
C LEU A 13 4.77 -17.73 12.46
N LEU A 14 3.58 -18.32 12.36
CA LEU A 14 2.31 -17.65 12.65
C LEU A 14 1.52 -18.33 13.79
N GLY A 15 1.98 -19.49 14.29
CA GLY A 15 1.30 -20.23 15.36
C GLY A 15 -0.04 -20.89 14.94
N GLU A 16 -0.41 -20.81 13.66
CA GLU A 16 -1.70 -21.27 13.12
C GLU A 16 -1.49 -22.36 12.05
N ALA A 17 -2.47 -23.26 11.90
CA ALA A 17 -2.45 -24.25 10.83
C ALA A 17 -2.69 -23.57 9.47
N TYR A 18 -2.09 -24.07 8.39
CA TYR A 18 -2.19 -23.43 7.06
C TYR A 18 -3.64 -23.36 6.57
N ALA A 19 -4.45 -24.36 6.93
CA ALA A 19 -5.88 -24.42 6.62
C ALA A 19 -6.74 -23.39 7.38
N GLU A 20 -6.22 -22.78 8.44
CA GLU A 20 -6.91 -21.79 9.28
C GLU A 20 -6.47 -20.35 8.95
N LEU A 21 -5.33 -20.20 8.27
CA LEU A 21 -4.81 -18.90 7.85
C LEU A 21 -5.79 -18.15 6.94
N SER A 22 -5.84 -16.83 7.09
CA SER A 22 -6.50 -15.94 6.13
C SER A 22 -5.79 -15.99 4.77
N ALA A 23 -6.50 -15.62 3.70
CA ALA A 23 -5.95 -15.61 2.33
C ALA A 23 -4.63 -14.81 2.23
N VAL A 24 -4.55 -13.72 3.00
CA VAL A 24 -3.38 -12.84 3.09
C VAL A 24 -2.20 -13.56 3.75
N LYS A 25 -2.40 -14.18 4.92
CA LYS A 25 -1.35 -14.91 5.63
C LYS A 25 -0.86 -16.13 4.82
N ARG A 26 -1.76 -16.83 4.12
CA ARG A 26 -1.38 -17.94 3.21
C ARG A 26 -0.47 -17.46 2.09
N SER A 27 -0.82 -16.34 1.45
CA SER A 27 -0.01 -15.74 0.39
C SER A 27 1.41 -15.42 0.87
N VAL A 28 1.56 -14.87 2.08
CA VAL A 28 2.88 -14.62 2.68
C VAL A 28 3.67 -15.92 2.89
N ILE A 29 3.04 -16.97 3.42
CA ILE A 29 3.69 -18.28 3.61
C ILE A 29 4.11 -18.89 2.28
N ASP A 30 3.27 -18.82 1.25
CA ASP A 30 3.57 -19.31 -0.09
C ASP A 30 4.76 -18.56 -0.71
N LEU A 31 4.80 -17.23 -0.55
CA LEU A 31 5.90 -16.37 -1.02
C LEU A 31 7.22 -16.69 -0.32
N ILE A 32 7.21 -16.87 1.01
CA ILE A 32 8.39 -17.27 1.78
C ILE A 32 8.85 -18.67 1.37
N ALA A 33 7.92 -19.60 1.18
CA ALA A 33 8.24 -20.98 0.80
C ALA A 33 8.80 -21.10 -0.62
N ALA A 34 8.41 -20.19 -1.52
CA ALA A 34 8.89 -20.13 -2.90
C ALA A 34 10.27 -19.48 -3.06
N GLU A 35 10.83 -18.86 -2.00
CA GLU A 35 12.06 -18.03 -2.07
C GLU A 35 12.05 -17.04 -3.25
N ALA A 36 10.85 -16.61 -3.66
CA ALA A 36 10.69 -15.76 -4.82
C ALA A 36 11.20 -14.34 -4.46
N PRO A 37 11.97 -13.70 -5.37
CA PRO A 37 12.34 -12.30 -5.19
C PRO A 37 11.05 -11.48 -5.03
N THR A 38 11.11 -10.45 -4.20
CA THR A 38 10.04 -9.46 -3.98
C THR A 38 9.84 -8.65 -5.27
N GLY A 39 9.38 -9.30 -6.33
CA GLY A 39 8.90 -8.65 -7.53
C GLY A 39 7.47 -8.18 -7.28
N LEU A 40 7.15 -7.00 -7.83
CA LEU A 40 5.77 -6.51 -7.98
C LEU A 40 4.86 -7.71 -8.26
N ALA A 41 3.92 -8.00 -7.36
CA ALA A 41 2.95 -9.05 -7.61
C ALA A 41 2.31 -8.80 -9.00
N PRO A 42 2.21 -9.81 -9.88
CA PRO A 42 1.70 -9.65 -11.24
C PRO A 42 0.23 -9.18 -11.32
N GLY A 43 -0.44 -8.96 -10.18
CA GLY A 43 -1.75 -8.33 -10.06
C GLY A 43 -1.76 -6.81 -10.30
N LEU A 44 -0.60 -6.15 -10.38
CA LEU A 44 -0.48 -4.72 -10.73
C LEU A 44 -0.49 -4.45 -12.24
N ALA A 45 -0.73 -5.48 -13.07
CA ALA A 45 -1.15 -5.25 -14.43
C ALA A 45 -2.49 -4.51 -14.36
N GLU A 46 -2.45 -3.17 -14.47
CA GLU A 46 -3.64 -2.34 -14.61
C GLU A 46 -4.49 -2.99 -15.69
N LYS A 47 -5.63 -3.57 -15.29
CA LYS A 47 -6.67 -3.90 -16.26
C LYS A 47 -6.94 -2.58 -16.97
N GLU A 48 -6.66 -2.55 -18.27
CA GLU A 48 -6.91 -1.36 -19.09
C GLU A 48 -8.34 -0.90 -18.81
N GLY A 49 -8.45 0.23 -18.12
CA GLY A 49 -9.75 0.75 -17.72
C GLY A 49 -10.60 0.95 -18.97
N SER A 50 -11.90 0.64 -18.84
CA SER A 50 -12.86 0.86 -19.91
C SER A 50 -12.74 2.29 -20.44
N TYR A 51 -13.00 2.51 -21.72
CA TYR A 51 -12.92 3.83 -22.37
C TYR A 51 -13.57 4.94 -21.53
N TRP A 52 -14.69 4.63 -20.87
CA TRP A 52 -15.44 5.55 -20.01
C TRP A 52 -14.75 5.86 -18.69
N GLU A 53 -14.01 4.91 -18.11
CA GLU A 53 -13.22 5.13 -16.90
C GLU A 53 -12.07 6.09 -17.20
N ARG A 54 -11.34 5.88 -18.29
CA ARG A 54 -10.27 6.80 -18.72
C ARG A 54 -10.78 8.21 -19.00
N LEU A 55 -12.01 8.32 -19.53
CA LEU A 55 -12.65 9.61 -19.77
C LEU A 55 -13.02 10.31 -18.46
N ALA A 56 -13.62 9.58 -17.51
CA ALA A 56 -13.97 10.12 -16.20
C ALA A 56 -12.74 10.67 -15.45
N ASP A 57 -11.60 9.99 -15.56
CA ASP A 57 -10.34 10.37 -14.88
C ASP A 57 -9.79 11.67 -15.42
N ARG A 58 -9.83 11.83 -16.74
CA ARG A 58 -9.45 13.07 -17.41
C ARG A 58 -10.38 14.20 -17.03
N VAL A 59 -11.69 13.96 -16.98
CA VAL A 59 -12.69 14.97 -16.59
C VAL A 59 -12.48 15.39 -15.13
N ALA A 60 -12.24 14.44 -14.22
CA ALA A 60 -11.95 14.72 -12.81
C ALA A 60 -10.64 15.52 -12.64
N ALA A 61 -9.59 15.16 -13.38
CA ALA A 61 -8.31 15.85 -13.34
C ALA A 61 -8.39 17.29 -13.88
N ILE A 62 -9.17 17.52 -14.95
CA ILE A 62 -9.37 18.85 -15.52
C ILE A 62 -10.26 19.70 -14.61
N GLY A 63 -11.34 19.14 -14.07
CA GLY A 63 -12.26 19.84 -13.17
C GLY A 63 -11.64 20.25 -11.83
N GLY A 64 -10.59 19.54 -11.38
CA GLY A 64 -9.85 19.85 -10.15
C GLY A 64 -8.72 20.88 -10.30
N SER A 65 -8.44 21.36 -11.52
CA SER A 65 -7.35 22.31 -11.76
C SER A 65 -7.72 23.74 -11.38
N TRP A 66 -6.83 24.43 -10.68
CA TRP A 66 -6.95 25.85 -10.37
C TRP A 66 -7.14 26.73 -11.62
N GLY A 67 -6.54 26.34 -12.76
CA GLY A 67 -6.71 27.06 -14.03
C GLY A 67 -8.12 26.92 -14.62
N PHE A 68 -8.74 25.74 -14.48
CA PHE A 68 -10.12 25.52 -14.92
C PHE A 68 -11.10 26.34 -14.10
N ILE A 69 -10.94 26.37 -12.77
CA ILE A 69 -11.77 27.18 -11.87
C ILE A 69 -11.70 28.66 -12.24
N GLY A 70 -10.49 29.19 -12.50
CA GLY A 70 -10.30 30.58 -12.93
C GLY A 70 -10.95 30.88 -14.28
N GLY A 71 -10.73 30.03 -15.29
CA GLY A 71 -11.32 30.18 -16.61
C GLY A 71 -12.84 30.09 -16.60
N PHE A 72 -13.41 29.12 -15.87
CA PHE A 72 -14.85 28.97 -15.69
C PHE A 72 -15.47 30.20 -15.02
N SER A 73 -14.83 30.72 -13.96
CA SER A 73 -15.28 31.94 -13.27
C SER A 73 -15.24 33.16 -14.19
N ALA A 74 -14.22 33.28 -15.05
CA ALA A 74 -14.11 34.36 -16.03
C ALA A 74 -15.22 34.30 -17.09
N VAL A 75 -15.56 33.10 -17.57
CA VAL A 75 -16.69 32.90 -18.51
C VAL A 75 -18.03 33.27 -17.86
N LEU A 76 -18.25 32.88 -16.60
CA LEU A 76 -19.46 33.28 -15.86
C LEU A 76 -19.53 34.80 -15.68
N ALA A 77 -18.42 35.44 -15.28
CA ALA A 77 -18.35 36.89 -15.15
C ALA A 77 -18.62 37.58 -16.49
N ALA A 78 -18.05 37.09 -17.59
CA ALA A 78 -18.28 37.62 -18.93
C ALA A 78 -19.75 37.46 -19.36
N TRP A 79 -20.40 36.33 -19.05
CA TRP A 79 -21.81 36.09 -19.33
C TRP A 79 -22.72 37.08 -18.59
N VAL A 80 -22.47 37.29 -17.30
CA VAL A 80 -23.22 38.24 -16.47
C VAL A 80 -23.00 39.67 -16.99
N LEU A 81 -21.76 40.07 -17.26
CA LEU A 81 -21.43 41.41 -17.76
C LEU A 81 -22.05 41.67 -19.14
N LEU A 82 -22.02 40.69 -20.05
CA LEU A 82 -22.64 40.80 -21.37
C LEU A 82 -24.15 41.00 -21.26
N ASN A 83 -24.84 40.21 -20.43
CA ASN A 83 -26.29 40.33 -20.25
C ASN A 83 -26.69 41.63 -19.54
N LEU A 84 -25.89 42.11 -18.58
CA LEU A 84 -26.08 43.44 -17.98
C LEU A 84 -25.89 44.57 -19.00
N ALA A 85 -24.86 44.49 -19.85
CA ALA A 85 -24.57 45.51 -20.85
C ALA A 85 -25.61 45.56 -21.98
N LEU A 86 -26.26 44.43 -22.28
CA LEU A 86 -27.33 44.32 -23.29
C LEU A 86 -28.73 44.66 -22.74
N MET A 87 -28.88 44.72 -21.42
CA MET A 87 -30.15 45.03 -20.74
C MET A 87 -30.74 46.41 -21.12
N PRO A 88 -29.97 47.52 -21.17
CA PRO A 88 -30.48 48.83 -21.58
C PRO A 88 -31.01 48.86 -23.03
N PHE A 89 -30.52 47.95 -23.87
CA PHE A 89 -30.89 47.84 -25.29
C PHE A 89 -32.07 46.88 -25.53
N HIS A 90 -32.71 46.36 -24.48
CA HIS A 90 -33.78 45.35 -24.56
C HIS A 90 -33.40 44.08 -25.35
N LYS A 91 -32.08 43.80 -25.44
CA LYS A 91 -31.52 42.63 -26.15
C LYS A 91 -30.85 41.63 -25.19
N ALA A 92 -31.12 41.74 -23.89
CA ALA A 92 -30.60 40.79 -22.91
C ALA A 92 -31.18 39.39 -23.19
N PHE A 93 -30.29 38.42 -23.37
CA PHE A 93 -30.65 37.03 -23.66
C PHE A 93 -31.09 36.29 -22.39
N ASP A 94 -30.45 36.61 -21.26
CA ASP A 94 -30.74 36.08 -19.92
C ASP A 94 -30.79 37.24 -18.92
N PRO A 95 -31.92 37.97 -18.82
CA PRO A 95 -32.08 39.08 -17.89
C PRO A 95 -32.02 38.61 -16.43
N TYR A 96 -31.65 39.49 -15.51
CA TYR A 96 -31.73 39.22 -14.07
C TYR A 96 -33.15 38.74 -13.73
N PRO A 97 -33.34 37.55 -13.12
CA PRO A 97 -32.42 36.82 -12.23
C PRO A 97 -31.57 35.67 -12.84
N PHE A 98 -31.29 35.68 -14.15
CA PHE A 98 -30.44 34.68 -14.86
C PHE A 98 -30.94 33.23 -14.79
N ILE A 99 -32.18 32.99 -15.22
CA ILE A 99 -32.81 31.66 -15.14
C ILE A 99 -32.07 30.64 -16.01
N PHE A 100 -31.59 31.05 -17.19
CA PHE A 100 -30.90 30.13 -18.09
C PHE A 100 -29.54 29.71 -17.52
N LEU A 101 -28.77 30.67 -17.01
CA LEU A 101 -27.50 30.38 -16.36
C LEU A 101 -27.70 29.44 -15.16
N ASN A 102 -28.73 29.68 -14.35
CA ASN A 102 -29.07 28.84 -13.21
C ASN A 102 -29.36 27.40 -13.64
N LEU A 103 -30.21 27.21 -14.66
CA LEU A 103 -30.54 25.88 -15.20
C LEU A 103 -29.30 25.13 -15.68
N VAL A 104 -28.41 25.81 -16.41
CA VAL A 104 -27.16 25.22 -16.91
C VAL A 104 -26.24 24.81 -15.76
N LEU A 105 -26.04 25.68 -14.77
CA LEU A 105 -25.21 25.39 -13.59
C LEU A 105 -25.77 24.24 -12.76
N SER A 106 -27.09 24.18 -12.54
CA SER A 106 -27.71 23.07 -11.82
C SER A 106 -27.54 21.74 -12.55
N THR A 107 -27.70 21.73 -13.88
CA THR A 107 -27.52 20.53 -14.69
C THR A 107 -26.05 20.07 -14.69
N LEU A 108 -25.12 21.02 -14.77
CA LEU A 108 -23.69 20.76 -14.71
C LEU A 108 -23.31 20.13 -13.37
N ALA A 109 -23.77 20.71 -12.26
CA ALA A 109 -23.52 20.19 -10.91
C ALA A 109 -24.12 18.79 -10.70
N ALA A 110 -25.34 18.56 -11.21
CA ALA A 110 -26.02 17.26 -11.10
C ALA A 110 -25.26 16.13 -11.81
N ILE A 111 -24.64 16.41 -12.96
CA ILE A 111 -23.81 15.45 -13.69
C ILE A 111 -22.42 15.32 -13.05
N GLN A 112 -21.88 16.41 -12.49
CA GLN A 112 -20.55 16.41 -11.89
C GLN A 112 -20.46 15.55 -10.63
N ALA A 113 -21.48 15.58 -9.76
CA ALA A 113 -21.50 14.81 -8.50
C ALA A 113 -21.26 13.29 -8.68
N PRO A 114 -21.97 12.56 -9.54
CA PRO A 114 -21.73 11.13 -9.76
C PRO A 114 -20.39 10.85 -10.44
N ILE A 115 -19.91 11.72 -11.33
CA ILE A 115 -18.58 11.57 -11.96
C ILE A 115 -17.48 11.67 -10.90
N ILE A 116 -17.57 12.66 -10.01
CA ILE A 116 -16.66 12.79 -8.86
C ILE A 116 -16.75 11.54 -7.99
N MET A 117 -17.96 11.07 -7.66
CA MET A 117 -18.16 9.89 -6.82
C MET A 117 -17.58 8.62 -7.46
N MET A 118 -17.74 8.45 -8.78
CA MET A 118 -17.13 7.33 -9.53
C MET A 118 -15.60 7.39 -9.49
N SER A 119 -15.02 8.59 -9.69
CA SER A 119 -13.57 8.78 -9.60
C SER A 119 -13.05 8.53 -8.19
N GLN A 120 -13.78 8.96 -7.16
CA GLN A 120 -13.45 8.71 -5.75
C GLN A 120 -13.54 7.23 -5.40
N ASN A 121 -14.60 6.53 -5.82
CA ASN A 121 -14.77 5.09 -5.56
C ASN A 121 -13.65 4.27 -6.19
N ARG A 122 -13.21 4.65 -7.40
CA ARG A 122 -12.08 4.02 -8.06
C ARG A 122 -10.76 4.31 -7.35
N GLN A 123 -10.50 5.56 -6.95
CA GLN A 123 -9.31 5.90 -6.19
C GLN A 123 -9.25 5.14 -4.87
N ALA A 124 -10.37 5.06 -4.14
CA ALA A 124 -10.47 4.29 -2.90
C ALA A 124 -10.21 2.79 -3.10
N THR A 125 -10.61 2.24 -4.25
CA THR A 125 -10.31 0.84 -4.60
C THR A 125 -8.81 0.64 -4.82
N LYS A 126 -8.15 1.52 -5.60
CA LYS A 126 -6.69 1.49 -5.79
C LYS A 126 -5.93 1.68 -4.49
N ASP A 127 -6.35 2.62 -3.65
CA ASP A 127 -5.72 2.89 -2.35
C ASP A 127 -5.85 1.69 -1.41
N ARG A 128 -7.00 1.00 -1.45
CA ARG A 128 -7.21 -0.24 -0.69
C ARG A 128 -6.30 -1.37 -1.17
N GLU A 129 -6.22 -1.58 -2.48
CA GLU A 129 -5.33 -2.61 -3.06
C GLU A 129 -3.86 -2.34 -2.72
N ALA A 130 -3.42 -1.08 -2.79
CA ALA A 130 -2.08 -0.69 -2.38
C ALA A 130 -1.83 -0.95 -0.89
N ALA A 131 -2.78 -0.59 -0.01
CA ALA A 131 -2.67 -0.86 1.42
C ALA A 131 -2.63 -2.36 1.76
N GLU A 132 -3.43 -3.18 1.06
CA GLU A 132 -3.41 -4.64 1.22
C GLU A 132 -2.05 -5.23 0.77
N HIS A 133 -1.47 -4.72 -0.32
CA HIS A 133 -0.14 -5.12 -0.78
C HIS A 133 0.96 -4.71 0.20
N ASP A 134 0.95 -3.47 0.68
CA ASP A 134 1.93 -2.97 1.66
C ASP A 134 1.88 -3.77 2.96
N TYR A 135 0.68 -4.15 3.42
CA TYR A 135 0.50 -5.03 4.56
C TYR A 135 1.17 -6.41 4.35
N ILE A 136 0.98 -7.03 3.18
CA ILE A 136 1.61 -8.31 2.83
C ILE A 136 3.14 -8.21 2.86
N VAL A 137 3.70 -7.16 2.24
CA VAL A 137 5.15 -6.95 2.19
C VAL A 137 5.71 -6.72 3.59
N ASN A 138 5.04 -5.91 4.41
CA ASN A 138 5.48 -5.64 5.77
C ASN A 138 5.43 -6.90 6.66
N LEU A 139 4.34 -7.67 6.58
CA LEU A 139 4.21 -8.92 7.33
C LEU A 139 5.29 -9.93 6.91
N ARG A 140 5.60 -10.03 5.62
CA ARG A 140 6.70 -10.87 5.12
C ARG A 140 8.05 -10.42 5.70
N ALA A 141 8.34 -9.12 5.66
CA ALA A 141 9.58 -8.57 6.18
C ALA A 141 9.74 -8.86 7.69
N GLU A 142 8.66 -8.71 8.46
CA GLU A 142 8.64 -9.05 9.89
C GLU A 142 8.99 -10.52 10.14
N LEU A 143 8.37 -11.44 9.40
CA LEU A 143 8.66 -12.88 9.50
C LEU A 143 10.10 -13.24 9.09
N GLU A 144 10.62 -12.61 8.04
CA GLU A 144 12.00 -12.81 7.61
C GLU A 144 13.00 -12.29 8.67
N ILE A 145 12.72 -11.16 9.31
CA ILE A 145 13.53 -10.62 10.42
C ILE A 145 13.51 -11.58 11.62
N MET A 146 12.34 -12.07 12.03
CA MET A 146 12.25 -13.05 13.13
C MET A 146 13.07 -14.30 12.84
N ARG A 147 12.97 -14.83 11.62
CA ARG A 147 13.74 -16.01 11.19
C ARG A 147 15.25 -15.75 11.13
N LEU A 148 15.67 -14.52 10.81
CA LEU A 148 17.08 -14.12 10.89
C LEU A 148 17.55 -14.03 12.35
N HIS A 149 16.70 -13.55 13.25
CA HIS A 149 16.98 -13.49 14.69
C HIS A 149 17.21 -14.90 15.26
N ASP A 150 16.33 -15.85 14.97
CA ASP A 150 16.46 -17.24 15.43
C ASP A 150 17.77 -17.89 14.96
N LYS A 151 18.17 -17.62 13.70
CA LYS A 151 19.43 -18.11 13.15
C LYS A 151 20.63 -17.46 13.84
N LEU A 152 20.55 -16.17 14.13
CA LEU A 152 21.61 -15.43 14.83
C LEU A 152 21.78 -15.94 16.25
N ASP A 153 20.69 -16.19 16.96
CA ASP A 153 20.70 -16.74 18.32
C ASP A 153 21.27 -18.17 18.34
N ALA A 154 20.89 -19.01 17.36
CA ALA A 154 21.47 -20.34 17.21
C ALA A 154 22.99 -20.30 16.99
N LEU A 155 23.48 -19.40 16.12
CA LEU A 155 24.91 -19.20 15.89
C LEU A 155 25.63 -18.70 17.14
N ARG A 156 25.06 -17.70 17.84
CA ARG A 156 25.62 -17.19 19.10
C ARG A 156 25.71 -18.28 20.16
N MET A 157 24.67 -19.10 20.31
CA MET A 157 24.68 -20.19 21.29
C MET A 157 25.73 -21.25 20.94
N ALA A 158 25.91 -21.57 19.66
CA ALA A 158 26.96 -22.46 19.21
C ALA A 158 28.36 -21.91 19.56
N GLU A 159 28.64 -20.65 19.23
CA GLU A 159 29.91 -19.98 19.51
C GLU A 159 30.19 -19.89 21.03
N LEU A 160 29.19 -19.49 21.83
CA LEU A 160 29.31 -19.46 23.30
C LEU A 160 29.61 -20.84 23.88
N SER A 161 28.98 -21.89 23.35
CA SER A 161 29.21 -23.26 23.80
C SER A 161 30.63 -23.74 23.48
N GLU A 162 31.17 -23.32 22.34
CA GLU A 162 32.53 -23.65 21.92
C GLU A 162 33.56 -22.92 22.78
N MET A 163 33.38 -21.62 23.00
CA MET A 163 34.23 -20.83 23.91
C MET A 163 34.19 -21.37 25.34
N ALA A 164 33.02 -21.76 25.84
CA ALA A 164 32.89 -22.36 27.17
C ALA A 164 33.68 -23.67 27.28
N ARG A 165 33.62 -24.54 26.27
CA ARG A 165 34.40 -25.79 26.23
C ARG A 165 35.91 -25.52 26.20
N ALA A 166 36.34 -24.58 25.37
CA ALA A 166 37.75 -24.18 25.29
C ALA A 166 38.26 -23.64 26.64
N ASN A 167 37.48 -22.80 27.31
CA ASN A 167 37.79 -22.29 28.64
C ASN A 167 37.87 -23.40 29.69
N THR A 168 36.94 -24.35 29.70
CA THR A 168 36.99 -25.49 30.64
C THR A 168 38.22 -26.35 30.42
N ALA A 169 38.59 -26.62 29.16
CA ALA A 169 39.79 -27.40 28.85
C ALA A 169 41.08 -26.70 29.31
N CYS A 170 41.20 -25.40 29.05
CA CYS A 170 42.33 -24.58 29.50
C CYS A 170 42.44 -24.55 31.04
N LEU A 171 41.32 -24.42 31.75
CA LEU A 171 41.30 -24.44 33.21
C LEU A 171 41.72 -25.81 33.78
N ASP A 172 41.30 -26.91 33.16
CA ASP A 172 41.69 -28.25 33.57
C ASP A 172 43.20 -28.49 33.37
N GLU A 173 43.77 -27.99 32.27
CA GLU A 173 45.22 -28.04 32.00
C GLU A 173 46.02 -27.24 33.05
N LEU A 174 45.63 -25.98 33.31
CA LEU A 174 46.24 -25.16 34.37
C LEU A 174 46.12 -25.82 35.75
N ARG A 175 44.99 -26.44 36.05
CA ARG A 175 44.78 -27.14 37.33
C ARG A 175 45.70 -28.35 37.46
N ALA A 176 45.94 -29.08 36.37
CA ALA A 176 46.87 -30.20 36.34
C ALA A 176 48.32 -29.73 36.57
N GLU A 177 48.76 -28.65 35.92
CA GLU A 177 50.09 -28.05 36.13
C GLU A 177 50.30 -27.57 37.56
N VAL A 178 49.32 -26.84 38.13
CA VAL A 178 49.40 -26.36 39.52
C VAL A 178 49.49 -27.52 40.51
N LYS A 179 48.77 -28.62 40.26
CA LYS A 179 48.84 -29.82 41.10
C LYS A 179 50.21 -30.50 40.99
N ALA A 180 50.81 -30.53 39.80
CA ALA A 180 52.16 -31.05 39.61
C ALA A 180 53.21 -30.21 40.36
N LEU A 181 53.11 -28.88 40.30
CA LEU A 181 54.03 -27.97 41.00
C LEU A 181 53.87 -28.00 42.53
N ARG A 182 52.67 -28.23 43.06
CA ARG A 182 52.43 -28.35 44.51
C ARG A 182 52.77 -29.73 45.09
N GLY A 183 52.90 -30.74 44.24
CA GLY A 183 53.26 -32.10 44.64
C GLY A 183 54.77 -32.39 44.63
N ALA A 184 55.58 -31.45 44.14
CA ALA A 184 57.05 -31.45 44.15
C ALA A 184 57.57 -30.56 45.30
#